data_AF-A0A1H9Q4W5-F1
#
_entry.id   AF-A0A1H9Q4W5-F1
#
_cell.length_a   1.000
_cell.length_b   1.000
_cell.length_c   1.000
_cell.angle_alpha   90.00
_cell.angle_beta   90.00
_cell.angle_gamma   90.00
#
_symmetry.space_group_name_H-M   'P 1'
#
loop_
_entity.id
_entity.type
_entity.pdbx_description
1 polymer ?
#
loop_
_entity_poly.entity_id
_entity_poly.type
_entity_poly.pdbx_seq_one_letter_code
_entity_poly.pdbx_strand_id
1 'polypeptide(L)'
;MSGIFTAQMSSLRGGGWRLYVVLYDTTAPWPEHRFEGAEAPTFTERAEAFSLLGFEPVAGAEWRWTEYSTTLDDPASAVVLVAAIQVCSCAGVVA
;
A
#
# COMPACT_ATOMS: atom_id res chain seq x y z
N MET A 1 10.18 -0.61 16.28
CA MET A 1 8.97 0.19 16.56
C MET A 1 7.79 -0.76 16.55
N SER A 2 7.26 -1.14 17.71
CA SER A 2 6.00 -1.89 17.75
C SER A 2 4.86 -0.88 17.64
N GLY A 3 4.13 -0.89 16.53
CA GLY A 3 3.09 0.10 16.26
C GLY A 3 2.13 -0.35 15.16
N ILE A 4 0.95 0.27 15.14
CA ILE A 4 0.01 0.18 14.02
C ILE A 4 0.34 1.32 13.05
N PHE A 5 0.49 0.97 11.77
CA PHE A 5 0.82 1.88 10.69
C PHE A 5 -0.30 1.87 9.65
N THR A 6 -0.32 2.88 8.79
CA THR A 6 -1.15 2.88 7.58
C THR A 6 -0.31 2.37 6.42
N ALA A 7 -0.78 1.32 5.77
CA ALA A 7 -0.29 0.94 4.45
C ALA A 7 -1.23 1.50 3.39
N GLN A 8 -0.65 1.89 2.25
CA GLN A 8 -1.41 2.32 1.08
C GLN A 8 -0.97 1.55 -0.16
N MET A 9 -1.92 1.38 -1.07
CA MET A 9 -1.68 0.80 -2.39
C MET A 9 -2.24 1.71 -3.46
N SER A 10 -1.46 2.07 -4.47
CA SER A 10 -1.88 2.99 -5.53
C SER A 10 -1.61 2.40 -6.92
N SER A 11 -2.56 2.53 -7.84
CA SER A 11 -2.34 2.22 -9.26
C SER A 11 -1.38 3.23 -9.88
N LEU A 12 -0.43 2.76 -10.69
CA LEU A 12 0.58 3.60 -11.33
C LEU A 12 0.14 4.02 -12.74
N ARG A 13 0.49 5.25 -13.14
CA ARG A 13 0.33 5.67 -14.54
C ARG A 13 1.21 4.79 -15.43
N GLY A 14 0.61 4.15 -16.44
CA GLY A 14 1.29 3.21 -17.33
C GLY A 14 1.19 1.73 -16.91
N GLY A 15 0.46 1.43 -15.84
CA GLY A 15 0.23 0.07 -15.35
C GLY A 15 1.09 -0.28 -14.14
N GLY A 16 0.70 -1.34 -13.44
CA GLY A 16 1.30 -1.75 -12.18
C GLY A 16 0.66 -1.10 -10.96
N TRP A 17 1.02 -1.63 -9.80
CA TRP A 17 0.59 -1.16 -8.50
C TRP A 17 1.78 -1.01 -7.57
N ARG A 18 1.71 -0.03 -6.67
CA ARG A 18 2.70 0.15 -5.62
C ARG A 18 2.03 0.03 -4.28
N LEU A 19 2.56 -0.83 -3.41
CA LEU A 19 2.20 -0.96 -2.01
C LEU A 19 3.30 -0.34 -1.17
N TYR A 20 2.96 0.46 -0.16
CA TYR A 20 3.92 1.07 0.73
C TYR A 20 3.36 1.31 2.13
N VAL A 21 4.24 1.36 3.13
CA VAL A 21 3.87 1.64 4.52
C VAL A 21 4.28 3.06 4.89
N VAL A 22 3.30 3.87 5.32
CA VAL A 22 3.49 5.26 5.69
C VAL A 22 4.15 5.33 7.06
N LEU A 23 5.40 5.78 7.09
CA LEU A 23 6.15 6.05 8.31
C LEU A 23 6.29 7.56 8.48
N TYR A 24 5.61 8.11 9.49
CA TYR A 24 5.75 9.51 9.88
C TYR A 24 7.04 9.74 10.66
N ASP A 25 7.51 10.98 10.71
CA ASP A 25 8.66 11.45 11.51
C ASP A 25 10.00 10.75 11.19
N THR A 26 10.16 10.26 9.96
CA THR A 26 11.41 9.67 9.46
C THR A 26 11.79 10.21 8.09
N THR A 27 13.09 10.31 7.83
CA THR A 27 13.66 10.61 6.51
C THR A 27 14.02 9.34 5.74
N ALA A 28 13.90 8.17 6.36
CA ALA A 28 14.14 6.90 5.68
C ALA A 28 13.09 6.69 4.58
N PRO A 29 13.47 6.08 3.44
CA PRO A 29 12.50 5.71 2.42
C PRO A 29 11.45 4.78 3.02
N TRP A 30 10.20 4.97 2.62
CA TRP A 30 9.11 4.10 3.06
C TRP A 30 9.31 2.69 2.50
N PRO A 31 9.05 1.63 3.31
CA PRO A 31 9.03 0.27 2.80
C PRO A 31 7.99 0.15 1.69
N GLU A 32 8.38 -0.39 0.54
CA GLU A 32 7.52 -0.48 -0.63
C GLU A 32 7.73 -1.76 -1.44
N HIS A 33 6.66 -2.20 -2.11
CA HIS A 33 6.67 -3.30 -3.05
C HIS A 33 5.92 -2.90 -4.33
N ARG A 34 6.42 -3.32 -5.48
CA ARG A 34 5.82 -3.04 -6.78
C ARG A 34 5.28 -4.32 -7.38
N PHE A 35 4.02 -4.27 -7.81
CA PHE A 35 3.38 -5.30 -8.61
C PHE A 35 3.33 -4.87 -10.06
N GLU A 36 3.62 -5.80 -10.95
CA GLU A 36 3.50 -5.60 -12.39
C GLU A 36 2.12 -6.04 -12.88
N GLY A 37 1.62 -5.41 -13.94
CA GLY A 37 0.30 -5.70 -14.51
C GLY A 37 -0.78 -4.66 -14.17
N ALA A 38 -1.84 -4.63 -14.98
CA ALA A 38 -2.90 -3.62 -14.85
C ALA A 38 -3.94 -3.96 -13.77
N GLU A 39 -4.12 -5.24 -13.48
CA GLU A 39 -5.11 -5.72 -12.51
C GLU A 39 -4.65 -5.45 -11.08
N ALA A 40 -5.61 -5.20 -10.18
CA ALA A 40 -5.29 -5.04 -8.77
C ALA A 40 -4.73 -6.37 -8.20
N PRO A 41 -3.64 -6.34 -7.41
CA PRO A 41 -3.06 -7.55 -6.83
C PRO A 41 -4.09 -8.33 -6.03
N THR A 42 -3.99 -9.66 -6.02
CA THR A 42 -4.85 -10.54 -5.23
C THR A 42 -4.61 -10.38 -3.73
N PHE A 43 -5.51 -10.90 -2.89
CA PHE A 43 -5.31 -10.89 -1.44
C PHE A 43 -4.03 -11.63 -1.02
N THR A 44 -3.69 -12.73 -1.70
CA THR A 44 -2.47 -13.51 -1.43
C THR A 44 -1.22 -12.70 -1.75
N GLU A 45 -1.12 -12.11 -2.93
CA GLU A 45 0.04 -11.30 -3.33
C GLU A 45 0.23 -10.09 -2.40
N ARG A 46 -0.86 -9.47 -1.92
CA ARG A 46 -0.78 -8.39 -0.93
C ARG A 46 -0.21 -8.87 0.42
N ALA A 47 -0.65 -10.02 0.90
CA ALA A 47 -0.17 -10.59 2.16
C ALA A 47 1.30 -11.01 2.09
N GLU A 48 1.72 -11.58 0.96
CA GLU A 48 3.12 -11.90 0.68
C GLU A 48 3.99 -10.64 0.62
N ALA A 49 3.53 -9.60 -0.07
CA ALA A 49 4.24 -8.32 -0.14
C ALA A 49 4.38 -7.68 1.25
N PHE A 50 3.35 -7.70 2.09
CA PHE A 50 3.47 -7.22 3.47
C PHE A 50 4.50 -8.01 4.27
N SER A 51 4.47 -9.34 4.17
CA SER A 51 5.43 -10.21 4.84
C SER A 51 6.88 -9.90 4.42
N LEU A 52 7.12 -9.67 3.12
CA LEU A 52 8.42 -9.24 2.60
C LEU A 52 8.87 -7.88 3.15
N LEU A 53 7.93 -6.98 3.42
CA LEU A 53 8.20 -5.68 4.03
C LEU A 53 8.32 -5.72 5.56
N GLY A 54 8.10 -6.88 6.19
CA GLY A 54 8.14 -7.05 7.65
C GLY A 54 6.88 -6.57 8.37
N PHE A 55 5.74 -6.57 7.67
CA PHE A 55 4.44 -6.17 8.20
C PHE A 55 3.39 -7.25 8.02
N GLU A 56 2.32 -7.16 8.79
CA GLU A 56 1.11 -7.96 8.63
C GLU A 56 -0.14 -7.07 8.79
N PRO A 57 -1.24 -7.34 8.06
CA PRO A 57 -2.50 -6.65 8.30
C PRO A 57 -2.97 -6.85 9.75
N VAL A 58 -3.47 -5.78 10.37
CA VAL A 58 -4.12 -5.91 11.68
C VAL A 58 -5.33 -6.82 11.54
N ALA A 59 -5.56 -7.71 12.52
CA ALA A 59 -6.68 -8.63 12.50
C ALA A 59 -8.02 -7.88 12.31
N GLY A 60 -8.78 -8.27 11.27
CA GLY A 60 -10.05 -7.64 10.91
C GLY A 60 -9.93 -6.29 10.20
N ALA A 61 -8.72 -5.81 9.89
CA ALA A 61 -8.57 -4.61 9.08
C ALA A 61 -9.02 -4.87 7.64
N GLU A 62 -9.77 -3.92 7.09
CA GLU A 62 -10.28 -3.98 5.72
C GLU A 62 -9.61 -2.92 4.85
N TRP A 63 -9.52 -3.22 3.55
CA TRP A 63 -9.06 -2.26 2.56
C TRP A 63 -10.14 -1.23 2.29
N ARG A 64 -9.82 0.04 2.54
CA ARG A 64 -10.65 1.17 2.08
C ARG A 64 -10.15 1.65 0.73
N TRP A 65 -10.98 1.55 -0.28
CA TRP A 65 -10.70 2.05 -1.63
C TRP A 65 -11.22 3.47 -1.81
N THR A 66 -10.45 4.29 -2.51
CA THR A 66 -10.78 5.68 -2.80
C THR A 66 -10.28 6.02 -4.20
N GLU A 67 -11.14 6.69 -4.95
CA GLU A 67 -10.84 7.22 -6.27
C GLU A 67 -10.18 8.59 -6.14
N TYR A 68 -9.17 8.85 -6.96
CA TYR A 68 -8.52 10.15 -7.05
C TYR A 68 -8.43 10.59 -8.50
N SER A 69 -8.72 11.86 -8.75
CA SER A 69 -8.50 12.44 -10.08
C SER A 69 -7.04 12.80 -10.25
N THR A 70 -6.44 12.39 -11.36
CA THR A 70 -5.05 12.78 -11.62
C THR A 70 -4.84 14.25 -11.98
N THR A 71 -5.90 14.93 -12.41
CA THR A 71 -5.96 16.36 -12.72
C THR A 71 -7.10 16.97 -11.91
N LEU A 72 -6.75 17.90 -11.01
CA LEU A 72 -7.74 18.54 -10.14
C LEU A 72 -8.80 19.28 -10.99
N ASP A 73 -10.07 19.13 -10.62
CA ASP A 73 -11.25 19.78 -11.23
C ASP A 73 -11.53 19.46 -12.71
N ASP A 74 -10.83 18.48 -13.30
CA ASP A 74 -11.11 18.00 -14.66
C ASP A 74 -11.99 16.73 -14.63
N PRO A 75 -13.26 16.78 -15.06
CA PRO A 75 -14.15 15.61 -15.06
C PRO A 75 -13.77 14.54 -16.09
N ALA A 76 -12.89 14.85 -17.05
CA ALA A 76 -12.38 13.89 -18.03
C ALA A 76 -11.05 13.25 -17.61
N SER A 77 -10.51 13.65 -16.45
CA SER A 77 -9.27 13.12 -15.93
C SER A 77 -9.38 11.63 -15.62
N ALA A 78 -8.29 10.90 -15.90
CA ALA A 78 -8.18 9.51 -15.52
C ALA A 78 -8.29 9.34 -13.99
N VAL A 79 -9.00 8.29 -13.59
CA VAL A 79 -9.12 7.89 -12.18
C VAL A 79 -7.92 7.04 -11.80
N VAL A 80 -7.30 7.36 -10.66
CA VAL A 80 -6.34 6.51 -9.98
C VAL A 80 -7.00 5.94 -8.74
N LEU A 81 -6.79 4.65 -8.52
CA LEU A 81 -7.29 3.98 -7.33
C LEU A 81 -6.21 3.99 -6.25
N VAL A 82 -6.59 4.42 -5.06
CA VAL A 82 -5.79 4.32 -3.84
C VAL A 82 -6.56 3.49 -2.84
N ALA A 83 -5.89 2.51 -2.23
CA ALA A 83 -6.42 1.70 -1.16
C ALA A 83 -5.61 1.92 0.11
N ALA A 84 -6.24 1.87 1.28
CA ALA A 84 -5.56 1.96 2.57
C ALA A 84 -5.99 0.85 3.53
N ILE A 85 -5.07 0.38 4.36
CA ILE A 85 -5.31 -0.63 5.40
C ILE A 85 -4.40 -0.37 6.61
N GLN A 86 -4.80 -0.85 7.79
CA GLN A 86 -3.95 -0.85 8.99
C GLN A 86 -3.07 -2.10 9.04
N VAL A 87 -1.79 -1.91 9.32
CA VAL A 87 -0.80 -2.99 9.47
C VAL A 87 -0.03 -2.85 10.78
N CYS A 88 0.49 -3.93 11.31
CA CYS A 88 1.46 -3.91 12.40
C CYS A 88 2.80 -4.47 11.95
N SER A 89 3.88 -3.99 12.58
CA SER A 89 5.22 -4.54 12.36
C SER A 89 5.32 -5.94 12.97
N CYS A 90 5.87 -6.90 12.22
CA CYS A 90 6.24 -8.18 12.80
C CYS A 90 7.42 -7.97 13.76
N ALA A 91 7.31 -8.45 15.00
CA ALA A 91 8.42 -8.34 15.96
C ALA A 91 9.55 -9.30 15.55
N GLY A 92 10.61 -8.75 14.93
CA GLY A 92 11.89 -9.42 14.73
C GLY A 92 11.94 -10.47 13.61
N VAL A 93 12.38 -10.05 12.43
CA VAL A 93 13.25 -10.90 11.59
C VAL A 93 14.64 -10.27 11.68
N VAL A 94 15.39 -10.66 12.70
CA VAL A 94 16.85 -10.51 12.67
C VAL A 94 17.32 -11.59 11.71
N ALA A 95 18.04 -11.17 10.67
CA ALA A 95 18.67 -12.05 9.69
C ALA A 95 19.56 -13.11 10.35
#